data_AF-A0A7S2H9R2-F1
#
_entry.id   AF-A0A7S2H9R2-F1
#
_cell.length_a   1.000
_cell.length_b   1.000
_cell.length_c   1.000
_cell.angle_alpha   90.00
_cell.angle_beta   90.00
_cell.angle_gamma   90.00
#
_symmetry.space_group_name_H-M   'P 1'
#
loop_
_entity.id
_entity.type
_entity.pdbx_description
1 polymer ?
#
loop_
_entity_poly.entity_id
_entity_poly.type
_entity_poly.pdbx_seq_one_letter_code
_entity_poly.pdbx_strand_id
1 'polypeptide(L)'
;DALFDVCADGIIFAKLTTMVDMDAVDERALNMKQNLSLYQKIENCNLAINAAMSIGCKVTNIGAMDLIDGTHHLVLGLTWQIIKSCLLHLITLKNHPELYLLLEPDETLDALQTLPPEKIIMRWVNFHLKRGKSNATLTNFGRDLADSEIYSVLLHQLNPDACNLVTASDVTERAQQVITNSKRMGVESLLKPCDIVSGNSKLNLGFLAELFNHNPGLVALADEGNIEEIG
;
A
#
# COMPACT_ATOMS: atom_id res chain seq x y z
N ASP A 1 18.15 -12.16 -11.17
CA ASP A 1 19.56 -11.73 -11.17
C ASP A 1 19.68 -10.23 -11.39
N ALA A 2 19.19 -9.68 -12.52
CA ALA A 2 19.26 -8.24 -12.80
C ALA A 2 18.78 -7.29 -11.67
N LEU A 3 17.72 -7.64 -10.91
CA LEU A 3 17.27 -6.83 -9.77
C LEU A 3 18.36 -6.73 -8.68
N PHE A 4 18.99 -7.86 -8.33
CA PHE A 4 20.00 -7.91 -7.26
C PHE A 4 21.24 -7.13 -7.66
N ASP A 5 21.65 -7.23 -8.93
CA ASP A 5 22.78 -6.48 -9.48
C ASP A 5 22.54 -4.97 -9.42
N VAL A 6 21.32 -4.52 -9.77
CA VAL A 6 20.92 -3.10 -9.73
C VAL A 6 20.81 -2.57 -8.30
N CYS A 7 20.48 -3.43 -7.33
CA CYS A 7 20.38 -3.03 -5.92
C CYS A 7 21.73 -3.02 -5.19
N ALA A 8 22.75 -3.68 -5.73
CA ALA A 8 24.02 -3.95 -5.05
C ALA A 8 24.86 -2.70 -4.74
N ASP A 9 24.59 -1.57 -5.37
CA ASP A 9 25.25 -0.29 -5.09
C ASP A 9 24.49 0.62 -4.12
N GLY A 10 23.31 0.19 -3.65
CA GLY A 10 22.46 0.92 -2.70
C GLY A 10 21.78 2.17 -3.25
N ILE A 11 22.09 2.64 -4.46
CA ILE A 11 21.59 3.91 -5.01
C ILE A 11 20.07 3.84 -5.20
N ILE A 12 19.57 2.74 -5.76
CA ILE A 12 18.14 2.58 -6.00
C ILE A 12 17.35 2.62 -4.68
N PHE A 13 17.83 1.96 -3.63
CA PHE A 13 17.15 1.98 -2.34
C PHE A 13 17.16 3.37 -1.72
N ALA A 14 18.29 4.07 -1.75
CA ALA A 14 18.38 5.45 -1.28
C ALA A 14 17.42 6.39 -2.02
N LYS A 15 17.28 6.23 -3.34
CA LYS A 15 16.33 7.02 -4.13
C LYS A 15 14.88 6.63 -3.90
N LEU A 16 14.59 5.36 -3.62
CA LEU A 16 13.23 4.94 -3.29
C LEU A 16 12.78 5.54 -1.94
N THR A 17 13.68 5.64 -0.96
CA THR A 17 13.34 6.24 0.34
C THR A 17 13.02 7.73 0.24
N THR A 18 13.64 8.46 -0.70
CA THR A 18 13.35 9.90 -0.90
C THR A 18 11.99 10.18 -1.51
N MET A 19 11.31 9.17 -2.07
CA MET A 19 9.91 9.29 -2.48
C MET A 19 8.94 9.32 -1.29
N VAL A 20 9.33 8.79 -0.14
CA VAL A 20 8.52 8.79 1.08
C VAL A 20 8.82 10.03 1.93
N ASP A 21 10.11 10.32 2.09
CA ASP A 21 10.60 11.48 2.82
C ASP A 21 11.80 12.05 2.08
N MET A 22 11.65 13.26 1.52
CA MET A 22 12.69 13.92 0.73
C MET A 22 13.99 14.12 1.52
N ASP A 23 13.92 14.19 2.85
CA ASP A 23 15.07 14.39 3.73
C ASP A 23 15.68 13.07 4.22
N ALA A 24 15.15 11.91 3.80
CA ALA A 24 15.66 10.60 4.21
C ALA A 24 17.12 10.35 3.77
N VAL A 25 17.54 10.96 2.66
CA VAL A 25 18.91 10.86 2.14
C VAL A 25 19.36 12.22 1.62
N ASP A 26 20.50 12.70 2.12
CA ASP A 26 21.24 13.78 1.45
C ASP A 26 21.91 13.22 0.19
N GLU A 27 21.38 13.55 -0.99
CA GLU A 27 21.93 13.04 -2.26
C GLU A 27 23.41 13.38 -2.47
N ARG A 28 23.94 14.41 -1.79
CA ARG A 28 25.36 14.78 -1.87
C ARG A 28 26.27 13.74 -1.19
N ALA A 29 25.73 12.94 -0.28
CA ALA A 29 26.44 11.86 0.39
C ALA A 29 26.47 10.56 -0.44
N LEU A 30 25.68 10.46 -1.51
CA LEU A 30 25.66 9.28 -2.38
C LEU A 30 26.81 9.31 -3.39
N ASN A 31 27.54 8.19 -3.45
CA ASN A 31 28.51 7.97 -4.50
C ASN A 31 27.79 7.60 -5.81
N MET A 32 27.76 8.50 -6.79
CA MET A 32 27.02 8.35 -8.06
C MET A 32 27.88 8.07 -9.31
N LYS A 33 29.19 7.85 -9.15
CA LYS A 33 30.10 7.65 -10.29
C LYS A 33 29.93 6.25 -10.91
N GLN A 34 30.25 6.13 -12.20
CA GLN A 34 30.34 4.82 -12.86
C GLN A 34 31.44 3.97 -12.20
N ASN A 35 31.18 2.67 -12.05
CA ASN A 35 32.10 1.68 -11.46
C ASN A 35 32.55 2.03 -10.03
N LEU A 36 31.62 1.93 -9.08
CA LEU A 36 31.90 2.14 -7.66
C LEU A 36 32.85 1.09 -7.09
N SER A 37 33.79 1.53 -6.24
CA SER A 37 34.60 0.62 -5.45
C SER A 37 33.76 -0.09 -4.40
N LEU A 38 34.24 -1.22 -3.88
CA LEU A 38 33.54 -1.94 -2.80
C LEU A 38 33.26 -1.03 -1.59
N TYR A 39 34.24 -0.20 -1.21
CA TYR A 39 34.08 0.75 -0.10
C TYR A 39 32.93 1.73 -0.34
N GLN A 40 32.80 2.26 -1.56
CA GLN A 40 31.74 3.21 -1.88
C GLN A 40 30.36 2.56 -1.99
N LYS A 41 30.30 1.31 -2.45
CA LYS A 41 29.06 0.52 -2.36
C LYS A 41 28.65 0.31 -0.91
N ILE A 42 29.60 0.01 -0.02
CA ILE A 42 29.34 -0.13 1.41
C ILE A 42 28.79 1.18 2.01
N GLU A 43 29.38 2.32 1.68
CA GLU A 43 28.88 3.64 2.11
C GLU A 43 27.44 3.88 1.65
N ASN A 44 27.17 3.70 0.36
CA ASN A 44 25.83 3.89 -0.20
C ASN A 44 24.80 2.92 0.42
N CYS A 45 25.14 1.64 0.56
CA CYS A 45 24.26 0.64 1.16
C CYS A 45 23.95 0.96 2.63
N ASN A 46 24.93 1.38 3.41
CA ASN A 46 24.69 1.83 4.79
C ASN A 46 23.78 3.05 4.84
N LEU A 47 23.99 4.02 3.95
CA LEU A 47 23.13 5.20 3.85
C LEU A 47 21.68 4.80 3.51
N ALA A 48 21.49 3.90 2.54
CA ALA A 48 20.18 3.39 2.15
C ALA A 48 19.48 2.61 3.28
N ILE A 49 20.20 1.77 4.03
CA ILE A 49 19.65 1.02 5.17
C ILE A 49 19.20 1.99 6.28
N ASN A 50 20.02 3.00 6.59
CA ASN A 50 19.69 4.02 7.58
C ASN A 50 18.48 4.87 7.16
N ALA A 51 18.41 5.26 5.89
CA ALA A 51 17.26 5.96 5.33
C ALA A 51 15.98 5.11 5.35
N ALA A 52 16.10 3.80 5.08
CA ALA A 52 14.96 2.89 5.20
C ALA A 52 14.44 2.85 6.65
N MET A 53 15.33 2.87 7.66
CA MET A 53 14.93 2.94 9.07
C MET A 53 14.20 4.23 9.40
N SER A 54 14.65 5.39 8.90
CA SER A 54 14.04 6.68 9.20
C SER A 54 12.61 6.79 8.68
N ILE A 55 12.29 6.12 7.56
CA ILE A 55 10.93 6.03 7.01
C ILE A 55 10.10 4.87 7.60
N GLY A 56 10.56 4.26 8.70
CA GLY A 56 9.82 3.25 9.45
C GLY A 56 10.00 1.80 9.00
N CYS A 57 10.95 1.50 8.11
CA CYS A 57 11.27 0.10 7.78
C CYS A 57 11.93 -0.60 8.97
N LYS A 58 11.55 -1.85 9.23
CA LYS A 58 12.12 -2.71 10.28
C LYS A 58 13.25 -3.54 9.68
N VAL A 59 14.47 -3.01 9.72
CA VAL A 59 15.66 -3.58 9.05
C VAL A 59 16.77 -4.00 10.02
N THR A 60 16.42 -4.67 11.12
CA THR A 60 17.38 -5.00 12.20
C THR A 60 18.40 -6.08 11.86
N ASN A 61 18.20 -6.85 10.78
CA ASN A 61 18.98 -8.04 10.44
C ASN A 61 19.60 -7.98 9.04
N ILE A 62 19.93 -6.78 8.54
CA ILE A 62 20.55 -6.60 7.21
C ILE A 62 21.73 -5.64 7.29
N GLY A 63 22.84 -6.00 6.66
CA GLY A 63 24.02 -5.16 6.51
C GLY A 63 24.33 -4.81 5.05
N ALA A 64 25.28 -3.90 4.85
CA ALA A 64 25.69 -3.48 3.50
C ALA A 64 26.17 -4.64 2.62
N MET A 65 26.89 -5.61 3.20
CA MET A 65 27.38 -6.77 2.44
C MET A 65 26.24 -7.68 1.98
N ASP A 66 25.15 -7.80 2.74
CA ASP A 66 23.98 -8.57 2.29
C ASP A 66 23.34 -7.99 1.03
N LEU A 67 23.39 -6.66 0.87
CA LEU A 67 22.92 -5.98 -0.33
C LEU A 67 23.90 -6.15 -1.49
N ILE A 68 25.20 -6.01 -1.23
CA ILE A 68 26.27 -6.12 -2.24
C ILE A 68 26.36 -7.54 -2.78
N ASP A 69 26.31 -8.54 -1.90
CA ASP A 69 26.34 -9.96 -2.25
C ASP A 69 24.99 -10.44 -2.81
N GLY A 70 23.96 -9.58 -2.76
CA GLY A 70 22.66 -9.84 -3.35
C GLY A 70 21.84 -10.88 -2.60
N THR A 71 22.00 -11.02 -1.28
CA THR A 71 21.33 -12.04 -0.45
C THR A 71 19.81 -11.99 -0.65
N HIS A 72 19.28 -12.95 -1.42
CA HIS A 72 17.95 -12.82 -2.06
C HIS A 72 16.83 -12.46 -1.08
N HIS A 73 16.73 -13.17 0.04
CA HIS A 73 15.65 -12.98 1.00
C HIS A 73 15.75 -11.63 1.75
N LEU A 74 16.96 -11.12 1.96
CA LEU A 74 17.20 -9.82 2.62
C LEU A 74 16.92 -8.66 1.66
N VAL A 75 17.45 -8.73 0.43
CA VAL A 75 17.19 -7.72 -0.61
C VAL A 75 15.69 -7.64 -0.89
N LEU A 76 15.01 -8.76 -1.15
CA LEU A 76 13.56 -8.77 -1.37
C LEU A 76 12.76 -8.29 -0.14
N GLY A 77 13.26 -8.59 1.06
CA GLY A 77 12.68 -8.10 2.31
C GLY A 77 12.73 -6.58 2.40
N LEU A 78 13.91 -5.99 2.15
CA LEU A 78 14.10 -4.53 2.12
C LEU A 78 13.30 -3.86 1.01
N THR A 79 13.35 -4.41 -0.21
CA THR A 79 12.57 -3.92 -1.36
C THR A 79 11.09 -3.84 -1.01
N TRP A 80 10.52 -4.91 -0.44
CA TRP A 80 9.13 -4.91 -0.04
C TRP A 80 8.82 -3.85 1.03
N GLN A 81 9.67 -3.70 2.04
CA GLN A 81 9.42 -2.72 3.11
C GLN A 81 9.42 -1.29 2.56
N ILE A 82 10.38 -0.95 1.69
CA ILE A 82 10.44 0.39 1.07
C ILE A 82 9.23 0.61 0.16
N ILE A 83 8.90 -0.35 -0.73
CA ILE A 83 7.72 -0.25 -1.59
C ILE A 83 6.44 -0.07 -0.77
N LYS A 84 6.31 -0.83 0.32
CA LYS A 84 5.17 -0.72 1.22
C LYS A 84 5.09 0.67 1.85
N SER A 85 6.21 1.25 2.28
CA SER A 85 6.23 2.65 2.74
C SER A 85 5.80 3.60 1.61
N CYS A 86 6.30 3.44 0.39
CA CYS A 86 5.88 4.26 -0.77
C CYS A 86 4.37 4.16 -1.04
N LEU A 87 3.78 2.96 -0.94
CA LEU A 87 2.35 2.77 -1.20
C LEU A 87 1.46 3.38 -0.11
N LEU A 88 1.94 3.37 1.14
CA LEU A 88 1.12 3.70 2.31
C LEU A 88 1.39 5.09 2.90
N HIS A 89 2.51 5.75 2.58
CA HIS A 89 2.90 7.01 3.23
C HIS A 89 1.90 8.15 3.01
N LEU A 90 1.11 8.10 1.93
CA LEU A 90 0.07 9.09 1.69
C LEU A 90 -1.17 8.87 2.56
N ILE A 91 -1.40 7.66 3.09
CA ILE A 91 -2.61 7.29 3.82
C ILE A 91 -2.52 7.79 5.27
N THR A 92 -2.69 9.09 5.45
CA THR A 92 -2.64 9.78 6.74
C THR A 92 -3.73 10.83 6.81
N LEU A 93 -4.18 11.20 8.02
CA LEU A 93 -5.17 12.27 8.23
C LEU A 93 -4.74 13.62 7.63
N LYS A 94 -3.43 13.84 7.48
CA LYS A 94 -2.89 15.07 6.85
C LYS A 94 -3.23 15.13 5.36
N ASN A 95 -3.10 14.02 4.65
CA ASN A 95 -3.34 13.97 3.20
C ASN A 95 -4.78 13.57 2.86
N HIS A 96 -5.42 12.82 3.76
CA HIS A 96 -6.79 12.34 3.66
C HIS A 96 -7.57 12.69 4.93
N PRO A 97 -8.00 13.96 5.11
CA PRO A 97 -8.78 14.37 6.27
C PRO A 97 -10.01 13.50 6.49
N GLU A 98 -10.67 13.06 5.40
CA GLU A 98 -11.86 12.21 5.36
C GLU A 98 -11.71 10.85 6.08
N LEU A 99 -10.48 10.45 6.42
CA LEU A 99 -10.23 9.28 7.26
C LEU A 99 -10.92 9.36 8.64
N TYR A 100 -11.32 10.55 9.12
CA TYR A 100 -12.11 10.68 10.34
C TYR A 100 -13.43 9.86 10.29
N LEU A 101 -13.97 9.58 9.10
CA LEU A 101 -15.16 8.74 8.92
C LEU A 101 -14.93 7.27 9.28
N LEU A 102 -13.66 6.85 9.43
CA LEU A 102 -13.27 5.50 9.82
C LEU A 102 -13.09 5.33 11.34
N LEU A 103 -13.40 6.37 12.12
CA LEU A 103 -13.36 6.28 13.58
C LEU A 103 -14.33 5.21 14.08
N GLU A 104 -13.83 4.35 14.95
CA GLU A 104 -14.67 3.43 15.72
C GLU A 104 -15.41 4.20 16.84
N PRO A 105 -16.53 3.66 17.36
CA PRO A 105 -17.21 4.26 18.51
C PRO A 105 -16.23 4.48 19.66
N ASP A 106 -16.28 5.66 20.27
CA ASP A 106 -15.43 6.08 21.38
C ASP A 106 -13.92 6.21 21.06
N GLU A 107 -13.54 6.16 19.78
CA GLU A 107 -12.16 6.40 19.35
C GLU A 107 -11.89 7.90 19.11
N THR A 108 -10.70 8.37 19.50
CA THR A 108 -10.25 9.74 19.24
C THR A 108 -9.49 9.84 17.92
N LEU A 109 -9.43 11.04 17.33
CA LEU A 109 -8.60 11.29 16.15
C LEU A 109 -7.11 11.00 16.41
N ASP A 110 -6.63 11.29 17.62
CA ASP A 110 -5.25 10.99 18.01
C ASP A 110 -4.99 9.48 17.99
N ALA A 111 -5.93 8.67 18.49
CA ALA A 111 -5.82 7.21 18.42
C ALA A 111 -5.76 6.71 16.96
N LEU A 112 -6.62 7.23 16.09
CA LEU A 112 -6.61 6.93 14.65
C LEU A 112 -5.27 7.29 14.01
N GLN A 113 -4.69 8.45 14.37
CA GLN A 113 -3.40 8.91 13.83
C GLN A 113 -2.22 7.99 14.21
N THR A 114 -2.31 7.30 15.35
CA THR A 114 -1.27 6.34 15.76
C THR A 114 -1.39 4.97 15.10
N LEU A 115 -2.47 4.70 14.36
CA LEU A 115 -2.63 3.41 13.72
C LEU A 115 -1.66 3.21 12.56
N PRO A 116 -1.14 1.97 12.40
CA PRO A 116 -0.44 1.60 11.19
C PRO A 116 -1.34 1.80 9.95
N PRO A 117 -0.83 2.32 8.83
CA PRO A 117 -1.62 2.54 7.62
C PRO A 117 -2.37 1.31 7.10
N GLU A 118 -1.84 0.11 7.34
CA GLU A 118 -2.51 -1.15 7.00
C GLU A 118 -3.80 -1.35 7.79
N LYS A 119 -3.84 -0.91 9.05
CA LYS A 119 -5.07 -0.95 9.86
C LYS A 119 -6.08 0.07 9.35
N ILE A 120 -5.63 1.23 8.89
CA ILE A 120 -6.48 2.23 8.24
C ILE A 120 -7.10 1.65 6.96
N ILE A 121 -6.32 1.02 6.08
CA ILE A 121 -6.82 0.33 4.89
C ILE A 121 -7.84 -0.75 5.25
N MET A 122 -7.58 -1.55 6.29
CA MET A 122 -8.51 -2.59 6.74
C MET A 122 -9.84 -2.01 7.21
N ARG A 123 -9.81 -0.92 8.00
CA ARG A 123 -11.02 -0.21 8.42
C ARG A 123 -11.77 0.40 7.23
N TRP A 124 -11.03 0.98 6.29
CA TRP A 124 -11.58 1.54 5.06
C TRP A 124 -12.34 0.49 4.23
N VAL A 125 -11.75 -0.69 4.02
CA VAL A 125 -12.44 -1.78 3.32
C VAL A 125 -13.71 -2.18 4.09
N ASN A 126 -13.61 -2.40 5.40
CA ASN A 126 -14.75 -2.82 6.22
C ASN A 126 -15.86 -1.76 6.28
N PHE A 127 -15.52 -0.47 6.26
CA PHE A 127 -16.48 0.63 6.15
C PHE A 127 -17.33 0.49 4.87
N HIS A 128 -16.68 0.25 3.72
CA HIS A 128 -17.39 0.06 2.45
C HIS A 128 -18.16 -1.26 2.40
N LEU A 129 -17.64 -2.35 2.97
CA LEU A 129 -18.37 -3.61 3.08
C LEU A 129 -19.67 -3.44 3.87
N LYS A 130 -19.63 -2.71 4.98
CA LYS A 130 -20.81 -2.40 5.81
C LYS A 130 -21.84 -1.57 5.03
N ARG A 131 -21.39 -0.57 4.27
CA ARG A 131 -22.28 0.23 3.39
C ARG A 131 -22.91 -0.61 2.28
N GLY A 132 -22.14 -1.54 1.71
CA GLY A 132 -22.61 -2.52 0.75
C GLY A 132 -23.47 -3.64 1.35
N LYS A 133 -23.78 -3.59 2.66
CA LYS A 133 -24.55 -4.62 3.40
C LYS A 133 -23.97 -6.03 3.25
N SER A 134 -22.65 -6.13 3.07
CA SER A 134 -21.96 -7.42 3.05
C SER A 134 -21.78 -7.94 4.47
N ASN A 135 -21.91 -9.26 4.64
CA ASN A 135 -21.59 -9.94 5.89
C ASN A 135 -20.10 -10.30 6.00
N ALA A 136 -19.32 -10.09 4.94
CA ALA A 136 -17.88 -10.33 4.94
C ALA A 136 -17.15 -9.30 5.80
N THR A 137 -16.00 -9.67 6.34
CA THR A 137 -15.12 -8.77 7.10
C THR A 137 -13.68 -9.08 6.72
N LEU A 138 -12.95 -8.04 6.36
CA LEU A 138 -11.52 -8.13 6.11
C LEU A 138 -10.77 -8.13 7.45
N THR A 139 -10.09 -9.23 7.75
CA THR A 139 -9.24 -9.41 8.94
C THR A 139 -7.78 -9.65 8.59
N ASN A 140 -7.51 -10.10 7.36
CA ASN A 140 -6.18 -10.27 6.80
C ASN A 140 -6.15 -10.00 5.28
N PHE A 141 -4.99 -9.62 4.74
CA PHE A 141 -4.83 -9.32 3.31
C PHE A 141 -4.60 -10.56 2.42
N GLY A 142 -4.77 -11.76 2.96
CA GLY A 142 -4.52 -13.01 2.23
C GLY A 142 -5.81 -13.73 1.93
N ARG A 143 -6.18 -14.64 2.84
CA ARG A 143 -7.27 -15.61 2.65
C ARG A 143 -8.61 -14.94 2.44
N ASP A 144 -8.89 -13.85 3.16
CA ASP A 144 -10.18 -13.15 3.12
C ASP A 144 -10.43 -12.49 1.75
N LEU A 145 -9.37 -12.27 0.96
CA LEU A 145 -9.45 -11.67 -0.37
C LEU A 145 -9.41 -12.72 -1.49
N ALA A 146 -9.10 -13.97 -1.17
CA ALA A 146 -8.75 -14.99 -2.16
C ALA A 146 -9.92 -15.42 -3.06
N ASP A 147 -11.15 -15.29 -2.57
CA ASP A 147 -12.37 -15.60 -3.32
C ASP A 147 -12.90 -14.41 -4.12
N SER A 148 -12.27 -13.23 -4.04
CA SER A 148 -12.67 -11.99 -4.70
C SER A 148 -14.01 -11.36 -4.27
N GLU A 149 -14.69 -11.87 -3.25
CA GLU A 149 -16.00 -11.34 -2.83
C GLU A 149 -15.88 -9.96 -2.18
N ILE A 150 -14.89 -9.79 -1.30
CA ILE A 150 -14.58 -8.48 -0.68
C ILE A 150 -14.23 -7.46 -1.77
N TYR A 151 -13.37 -7.81 -2.72
CA TYR A 151 -13.01 -6.92 -3.83
C TYR A 151 -14.21 -6.53 -4.68
N SER A 152 -15.11 -7.47 -4.96
CA SER A 152 -16.32 -7.20 -5.72
C SER A 152 -17.18 -6.13 -5.07
N VAL A 153 -17.49 -6.29 -3.79
CA VAL A 153 -18.32 -5.33 -3.05
C VAL A 153 -17.58 -3.99 -2.96
N LEU A 154 -16.29 -4.00 -2.63
CA LEU A 154 -15.49 -2.78 -2.52
C LEU A 154 -15.49 -1.98 -3.82
N LEU A 155 -15.09 -2.60 -4.94
CA LEU A 155 -15.02 -1.91 -6.24
C LEU A 155 -16.39 -1.38 -6.68
N HIS A 156 -17.46 -2.14 -6.44
CA HIS A 156 -18.81 -1.68 -6.72
C HIS A 156 -19.21 -0.49 -5.84
N GLN A 157 -18.83 -0.45 -4.55
CA GLN A 157 -19.08 0.71 -3.68
C GLN A 157 -18.29 1.95 -4.10
N LEU A 158 -17.06 1.77 -4.60
CA LEU A 158 -16.21 2.89 -5.03
C LEU A 158 -16.65 3.48 -6.37
N ASN A 159 -17.18 2.65 -7.28
CA ASN A 159 -17.69 3.11 -8.57
C ASN A 159 -18.80 2.17 -9.09
N PRO A 160 -20.06 2.37 -8.68
CA PRO A 160 -21.17 1.51 -9.07
C PRO A 160 -21.42 1.47 -10.59
N ASP A 161 -21.12 2.57 -11.29
CA ASP A 161 -21.38 2.72 -12.72
C ASP A 161 -20.38 1.93 -13.58
N ALA A 162 -19.11 1.85 -13.14
CA ALA A 162 -18.05 1.17 -13.87
C ALA A 162 -17.84 -0.29 -13.42
N CYS A 163 -18.11 -0.58 -12.16
CA CYS A 163 -17.76 -1.83 -11.50
C CYS A 163 -19.02 -2.61 -11.12
N ASN A 164 -19.38 -3.61 -11.93
CA ASN A 164 -20.43 -4.55 -11.57
C ASN A 164 -19.95 -5.53 -10.50
N LEU A 165 -20.87 -6.00 -9.65
CA LEU A 165 -20.60 -7.13 -8.77
C LEU A 165 -20.19 -8.35 -9.60
N VAL A 166 -19.20 -9.08 -9.12
CA VAL A 166 -18.71 -10.31 -9.76
C VAL A 166 -19.73 -11.44 -9.55
N THR A 167 -19.93 -12.27 -10.57
CA THR A 167 -20.93 -13.35 -10.53
C THR A 167 -20.38 -14.72 -10.95
N ALA A 168 -19.10 -14.79 -11.30
CA ALA A 168 -18.48 -16.04 -11.74
C ALA A 168 -18.36 -17.05 -10.59
N SER A 169 -18.77 -18.29 -10.85
CA SER A 169 -18.60 -19.39 -9.90
C SER A 169 -17.12 -19.73 -9.68
N ASP A 170 -16.33 -19.74 -10.77
CA ASP A 170 -14.90 -19.99 -10.69
C ASP A 170 -14.16 -18.79 -10.08
N VAL A 171 -13.28 -19.08 -9.11
CA VAL A 171 -12.54 -18.04 -8.36
C VAL A 171 -11.53 -17.30 -9.22
N THR A 172 -10.95 -17.95 -10.23
CA THR A 172 -9.96 -17.33 -11.13
C THR A 172 -10.66 -16.39 -12.10
N GLU A 173 -11.79 -16.79 -12.66
CA GLU A 173 -12.64 -15.91 -13.48
C GLU A 173 -13.15 -14.71 -12.67
N ARG A 174 -13.51 -14.93 -11.40
CA ARG A 174 -13.94 -13.86 -10.49
C ARG A 174 -12.81 -12.86 -10.23
N ALA A 175 -11.62 -13.34 -9.94
CA ALA A 175 -10.43 -12.51 -9.78
C ALA A 175 -10.10 -11.74 -11.08
N GLN A 176 -10.31 -12.34 -12.25
CA GLN A 176 -10.15 -11.65 -13.53
C GLN A 176 -11.17 -10.51 -13.73
N GLN A 177 -12.40 -10.68 -13.25
CA GLN A 177 -13.40 -9.61 -13.24
C GLN A 177 -13.00 -8.47 -12.30
N VAL A 178 -12.44 -8.75 -11.13
CA VAL A 178 -11.89 -7.74 -10.21
C VAL A 178 -10.84 -6.86 -10.90
N ILE A 179 -9.85 -7.49 -11.55
CA ILE A 179 -8.81 -6.75 -12.30
C ILE A 179 -9.40 -5.97 -13.48
N THR A 180 -10.46 -6.48 -14.12
CA THR A 180 -11.14 -5.77 -15.21
C THR A 180 -11.88 -4.54 -14.68
N ASN A 181 -12.56 -4.68 -13.55
CA ASN A 181 -13.26 -3.57 -12.88
C ASN A 181 -12.28 -2.48 -12.43
N SER A 182 -11.12 -2.84 -11.84
CA SER A 182 -10.12 -1.84 -11.44
C SER A 182 -9.59 -1.03 -12.62
N LYS A 183 -9.37 -1.67 -13.78
CA LYS A 183 -8.97 -0.97 -15.01
C LYS A 183 -10.03 0.01 -15.51
N ARG A 184 -11.32 -0.32 -15.37
CA ARG A 184 -12.42 0.59 -15.72
C ARG A 184 -12.47 1.81 -14.81
N MET A 185 -12.01 1.69 -13.56
CA MET A 185 -11.81 2.82 -12.68
C MET A 185 -10.56 3.64 -13.02
N GLY A 186 -9.70 3.18 -13.93
CA GLY A 186 -8.42 3.83 -14.23
C GLY A 186 -7.28 3.40 -13.31
N VAL A 187 -7.43 2.29 -12.57
CA VAL A 187 -6.38 1.70 -11.72
C VAL A 187 -5.73 0.53 -12.47
N GLU A 188 -4.56 0.79 -13.05
CA GLU A 188 -3.72 -0.22 -13.70
C GLU A 188 -2.79 -0.88 -12.68
N SER A 189 -3.28 -1.92 -12.00
CA SER A 189 -2.48 -2.66 -11.02
C SER A 189 -1.57 -3.70 -11.66
N LEU A 190 -0.43 -3.96 -11.01
CA LEU A 190 0.45 -5.10 -11.31
C LEU A 190 -0.10 -6.44 -10.79
N LEU A 191 -1.16 -6.41 -9.96
CA LEU A 191 -1.80 -7.59 -9.40
C LEU A 191 -2.42 -8.46 -10.50
N LYS A 192 -2.14 -9.78 -10.48
CA LYS A 192 -2.75 -10.75 -11.38
C LYS A 192 -3.84 -11.57 -10.68
N PRO A 193 -4.77 -12.18 -11.42
CA PRO A 193 -5.80 -13.03 -10.82
C PRO A 193 -5.24 -14.16 -9.94
N CYS A 194 -4.14 -14.79 -10.35
CA CYS A 194 -3.49 -15.85 -9.56
C CYS A 194 -2.93 -15.35 -8.22
N ASP A 195 -2.54 -14.08 -8.13
CA ASP A 195 -2.01 -13.48 -6.91
C ASP A 195 -3.13 -13.24 -5.87
N ILE A 196 -4.33 -12.91 -6.36
CA ILE A 196 -5.54 -12.84 -5.54
C ILE A 196 -5.89 -14.24 -5.03
N VAL A 197 -6.07 -15.20 -5.94
CA VAL A 197 -6.51 -16.57 -5.59
C VAL A 197 -5.53 -17.29 -4.67
N SER A 198 -4.22 -17.05 -4.85
CA SER A 198 -3.19 -17.59 -3.94
C SER A 198 -3.12 -16.89 -2.58
N GLY A 199 -3.85 -15.78 -2.40
CA GLY A 199 -3.88 -15.02 -1.15
C GLY A 199 -2.57 -14.29 -0.85
N ASN A 200 -1.87 -13.79 -1.87
CA ASN A 200 -0.60 -13.08 -1.67
C ASN A 200 -0.82 -11.75 -0.93
N SER A 201 -0.56 -11.75 0.38
CA SER A 201 -0.87 -10.62 1.25
C SER A 201 -0.15 -9.33 0.90
N LYS A 202 1.05 -9.43 0.31
CA LYS A 202 1.84 -8.25 -0.09
C LYS A 202 1.22 -7.57 -1.31
N LEU A 203 0.92 -8.36 -2.33
CA LEU A 203 0.34 -7.84 -3.57
C LEU A 203 -1.10 -7.34 -3.35
N ASN A 204 -1.89 -8.05 -2.54
CA ASN A 204 -3.23 -7.60 -2.16
C ASN A 204 -3.21 -6.28 -1.36
N LEU A 205 -2.30 -6.15 -0.38
CA LEU A 205 -2.15 -4.88 0.34
C LEU A 205 -1.77 -3.74 -0.61
N GLY A 206 -0.84 -3.99 -1.53
CA GLY A 206 -0.42 -2.99 -2.50
C GLY A 206 -1.57 -2.54 -3.40
N PHE A 207 -2.36 -3.48 -3.90
CA PHE A 207 -3.53 -3.17 -4.71
C PHE A 207 -4.62 -2.40 -3.95
N LEU A 208 -4.90 -2.77 -2.69
CA LEU A 208 -5.83 -2.00 -1.86
C LEU A 208 -5.33 -0.57 -1.59
N ALA A 209 -4.02 -0.39 -1.40
CA ALA A 209 -3.42 0.93 -1.26
C ALA A 209 -3.53 1.75 -2.57
N GLU A 210 -3.30 1.13 -3.73
CA GLU A 210 -3.51 1.77 -5.04
C GLU A 210 -4.97 2.22 -5.22
N LEU A 211 -5.94 1.36 -4.87
CA LEU A 211 -7.36 1.69 -4.93
C LEU A 211 -7.70 2.86 -3.99
N PHE A 212 -7.20 2.84 -2.76
CA PHE A 212 -7.41 3.92 -1.79
C PHE A 212 -6.84 5.24 -2.31
N ASN A 213 -5.56 5.26 -2.73
CA ASN A 213 -4.90 6.46 -3.22
C ASN A 213 -5.56 7.02 -4.49
N HIS A 214 -6.22 6.17 -5.28
CA HIS A 214 -6.98 6.59 -6.46
C HIS A 214 -8.35 7.19 -6.10
N ASN A 215 -9.13 6.49 -5.28
CA ASN A 215 -10.44 6.95 -4.84
C ASN A 215 -10.81 6.31 -3.49
N PRO A 216 -10.68 7.02 -2.37
CA PRO A 216 -11.11 6.51 -1.07
C PRO A 216 -12.63 6.30 -0.98
N GLY A 217 -13.46 6.99 -1.77
CA GLY A 217 -14.92 6.90 -1.68
C GLY A 217 -15.49 7.32 -0.31
N LEU A 218 -14.71 8.06 0.48
CA LEU A 218 -15.09 8.57 1.80
C LEU A 218 -15.74 9.95 1.64
N VAL A 219 -17.00 9.93 1.22
CA VAL A 219 -17.82 11.15 1.11
C VAL A 219 -18.50 11.37 2.46
N ALA A 220 -18.21 12.51 3.09
CA ALA A 220 -19.01 12.97 4.23
C ALA A 220 -20.45 13.12 3.75
N LEU A 221 -21.41 12.58 4.51
CA LEU A 221 -22.80 12.92 4.28
C LEU A 221 -22.89 14.43 4.38
N ALA A 222 -23.10 15.13 3.26
CA ALA A 222 -23.74 16.44 3.34
C ALA A 222 -25.06 16.15 4.04
N ASP A 223 -25.27 16.76 5.21
CA ASP A 223 -26.46 16.61 6.04
C ASP A 223 -27.71 16.61 5.15
N GLU A 224 -28.25 15.43 4.86
CA GLU A 224 -29.63 15.29 4.40
C GLU A 224 -30.51 15.54 5.62
N GLY A 225 -30.73 16.83 5.93
CA GLY A 225 -31.76 17.30 6.86
C GLY A 225 -31.28 18.02 8.10
N ASN A 226 -30.82 19.27 7.96
CA ASN A 226 -31.33 20.42 8.74
C ASN A 226 -30.58 21.70 8.35
N ILE A 227 -31.01 22.33 7.26
CA ILE A 227 -30.89 23.78 7.09
C ILE A 227 -32.32 24.30 6.99
N GLU A 228 -33.05 24.22 8.10
CA GLU A 228 -34.19 25.10 8.35
C GLU A 228 -33.87 25.95 9.58
N GLU A 229 -33.84 27.25 9.31
CA GLU A 229 -34.13 28.36 10.24
C GLU A 229 -33.37 28.43 11.56
N ILE A 230 -32.36 29.31 11.59
CA ILE A 230 -32.37 30.35 12.63
C ILE A 230 -31.94 31.67 11.98
N GLY A 231 -32.93 32.50 11.66
CA GLY A 231 -32.78 33.95 11.58
C GLY A 231 -32.83 34.56 12.98
#